data_AF-A0A7V7PKM4-F1
#
_entry.id   AF-A0A7V7PKM4-F1
#
_cell.length_a   1.000
_cell.length_b   1.000
_cell.length_c   1.000
_cell.angle_alpha   90.00
_cell.angle_beta   90.00
_cell.angle_gamma   90.00
#
_symmetry.space_group_name_H-M   'P 1'
#
loop_
_entity.id
_entity.type
_entity.pdbx_description
1 polymer ?
#
loop_
_entity_poly.entity_id
_entity_poly.type
_entity_poly.pdbx_seq_one_letter_code
_entity_poly.pdbx_strand_id
1 'polypeptide(L)'
;MIPAISSGFPALDTKRVESLGTATAGASAPAAGGADFGSVLAKMTTDAVGAVKGAESTSIAGIQGNASTQAVVDAVMGAERALQTAVVIRDKVVAAYQEISRMAI
;
A
#
# COMPACT_ATOMS: atom_id res chain seq x y z
N MET A 1 -19.46 -47.75 -1.86
CA MET A 1 -19.03 -47.28 -0.53
C MET A 1 -17.95 -46.21 -0.73
N ILE A 2 -18.32 -44.93 -0.73
CA ILE A 2 -17.41 -43.76 -0.73
C ILE A 2 -17.94 -42.81 0.36
N PRO A 3 -17.15 -42.44 1.39
CA PRO A 3 -17.59 -41.45 2.38
C PRO A 3 -17.43 -40.02 1.85
N ALA A 4 -18.42 -39.19 2.20
CA ALA A 4 -18.53 -37.79 1.87
C ALA A 4 -17.51 -36.93 2.63
N ILE A 5 -16.88 -36.02 1.88
CA ILE A 5 -16.01 -34.95 2.36
C ILE A 5 -16.95 -33.86 2.91
N SER A 6 -17.22 -33.84 4.22
CA SER A 6 -18.16 -32.88 4.84
C SER A 6 -17.60 -32.09 6.03
N SER A 7 -16.30 -32.09 6.27
CA SER A 7 -15.74 -31.40 7.44
C SER A 7 -14.61 -30.48 7.04
N GLY A 8 -14.92 -29.22 6.76
CA GLY A 8 -13.89 -28.22 6.48
C GLY A 8 -14.38 -26.86 6.02
N PHE A 9 -15.50 -26.35 6.55
CA PHE A 9 -15.82 -24.93 6.43
C PHE A 9 -15.16 -24.19 7.62
N PRO A 10 -14.07 -23.42 7.41
CA PRO A 10 -13.64 -22.47 8.42
C PRO A 10 -14.70 -21.37 8.51
N ALA A 11 -15.37 -21.29 9.67
CA ALA A 11 -16.22 -20.17 10.02
C ALA A 11 -15.45 -18.87 9.81
N LEU A 12 -16.03 -17.93 9.04
CA LEU A 12 -15.48 -16.59 8.91
C LEU A 12 -15.44 -15.95 10.29
N ASP A 13 -14.23 -15.81 10.82
CA ASP A 13 -13.91 -15.08 12.03
C ASP A 13 -14.25 -13.60 11.81
N THR A 14 -15.47 -13.22 12.22
CA THR A 14 -16.06 -11.88 12.11
C THR A 14 -15.27 -10.79 12.85
N LYS A 15 -14.22 -11.16 13.60
CA LYS A 15 -13.30 -10.20 14.24
C LYS A 15 -12.41 -9.43 13.25
N ARG A 16 -12.16 -9.95 12.04
CA ARG A 16 -11.32 -9.23 11.05
C ARG A 16 -12.07 -8.09 10.35
N VAL A 17 -13.40 -8.16 10.28
CA VAL A 17 -14.21 -7.14 9.59
C VAL A 17 -14.37 -5.89 10.46
N GLU A 18 -14.29 -6.02 11.78
CA GLU A 18 -14.39 -4.88 12.69
C GLU A 18 -13.13 -3.98 12.65
N SER A 19 -11.97 -4.52 12.27
CA SER A 19 -10.73 -3.73 12.12
C SER A 19 -10.63 -2.97 10.80
N LEU A 20 -11.59 -3.14 9.88
CA LEU A 20 -11.66 -2.39 8.62
C LEU A 20 -12.72 -1.28 8.65
N GLY A 21 -13.39 -1.08 9.80
CA GLY A 21 -14.58 -0.23 9.94
C GLY A 21 -14.38 1.17 10.50
N THR A 22 -13.18 1.58 10.93
CA THR A 22 -12.99 2.92 11.55
C THR A 22 -12.00 3.81 10.83
N ALA A 23 -11.86 3.67 9.50
CA ALA A 23 -11.26 4.72 8.67
C ALA A 23 -12.28 5.85 8.42
N THR A 24 -12.79 6.46 9.48
CA THR A 24 -13.48 7.76 9.42
C THR A 24 -12.91 8.69 10.49
N ALA A 25 -12.29 9.76 10.00
CA ALA A 25 -12.06 11.05 10.63
C ALA A 25 -11.83 11.08 12.15
N GLY A 26 -10.58 11.31 12.53
CA GLY A 26 -10.23 11.71 13.89
C GLY A 26 -8.78 12.17 13.97
N ALA A 27 -8.55 13.46 13.74
CA ALA A 27 -7.31 14.12 14.12
C ALA A 27 -7.17 14.07 15.64
N SER A 28 -6.56 13.01 16.17
CA SER A 28 -6.10 12.97 17.55
C SER A 28 -4.60 13.19 17.55
N ALA A 29 -4.22 14.42 17.89
CA ALA A 29 -2.84 14.80 18.18
C ALA A 29 -2.24 13.79 19.19
N PRO A 30 -1.03 13.25 18.94
CA PRO A 30 -0.35 12.51 19.98
C PRO A 30 0.02 13.48 21.09
N ALA A 31 -0.51 13.21 22.28
CA ALA A 31 -0.17 13.88 23.51
C ALA A 31 1.35 13.86 23.73
N ALA A 32 1.86 14.96 24.25
CA ALA A 32 3.24 15.14 24.67
C ALA A 32 3.65 14.05 25.69
N GLY A 33 4.47 13.12 25.22
CA GLY A 33 5.15 12.08 25.98
C GLY A 33 6.14 11.41 25.04
N GLY A 34 7.33 11.98 24.94
CA GLY A 34 8.28 11.82 23.84
C GLY A 34 8.54 10.37 23.44
N ALA A 35 7.88 9.93 22.36
CA ALA A 35 8.48 8.95 21.47
C ALA A 35 9.54 9.70 20.68
N ASP A 36 10.81 9.46 20.98
CA ASP A 36 11.92 10.02 20.20
C ASP A 36 11.66 9.76 18.72
N PHE A 37 11.76 10.78 17.86
CA PHE A 37 11.52 10.65 16.42
C PHE A 37 12.29 9.46 15.82
N GLY A 38 13.50 9.20 16.32
CA GLY A 38 14.30 8.03 15.95
C GLY A 38 13.65 6.69 16.28
N SER A 39 12.91 6.58 17.38
CA SER A 39 12.18 5.35 17.76
C SER A 39 11.00 5.09 16.83
N VAL A 40 10.30 6.15 16.41
CA VAL A 40 9.19 6.06 15.44
C VAL A 40 9.73 5.66 14.07
N LEU A 41 10.84 6.26 13.64
CA LEU A 41 11.49 5.92 12.37
C LEU A 41 12.07 4.49 12.37
N ALA A 42 12.67 4.05 13.48
CA ALA A 42 13.18 2.69 13.62
C ALA A 42 12.07 1.64 13.56
N LYS A 43 10.92 1.94 14.20
CA LYS A 43 9.74 1.08 14.16
C LYS A 43 9.17 1.00 12.75
N MET A 44 9.02 2.14 12.09
CA MET A 44 8.57 2.21 10.69
C MET A 44 9.49 1.46 9.73
N THR A 45 10.81 1.52 9.96
CA THR A 45 11.80 0.76 9.16
C THR A 45 11.68 -0.75 9.40
N THR A 46 11.48 -1.17 10.65
CA THR A 46 11.30 -2.59 11.00
C THR A 46 10.01 -3.16 10.40
N ASP A 47 8.92 -2.38 10.47
CA ASP A 47 7.64 -2.75 9.88
C ASP A 47 7.73 -2.81 8.35
N ALA A 48 8.49 -1.91 7.71
CA ALA A 48 8.75 -1.94 6.27
C ALA A 48 9.51 -3.20 5.85
N VAL A 49 10.55 -3.60 6.59
CA VAL A 49 11.30 -4.85 6.32
C VAL A 49 10.40 -6.08 6.49
N GLY A 50 9.56 -6.09 7.53
CA GLY A 50 8.56 -7.15 7.73
C GLY A 50 7.57 -7.25 6.57
N ALA A 51 7.09 -6.10 6.08
CA ALA A 51 6.16 -6.02 4.96
C ALA A 51 6.80 -6.51 3.64
N VAL A 52 8.06 -6.15 3.36
CA VAL A 52 8.79 -6.62 2.17
C VAL A 52 8.96 -8.14 2.20
N LYS A 53 9.36 -8.70 3.34
CA LYS A 53 9.52 -10.15 3.50
C LYS A 53 8.17 -10.91 3.36
N GLY A 54 7.09 -10.32 3.86
CA GLY A 54 5.73 -10.85 3.66
C GLY A 54 5.27 -10.78 2.19
N ALA A 55 5.64 -9.70 1.49
CA ALA A 55 5.36 -9.52 0.08
C ALA A 55 6.14 -10.50 -0.80
N GLU A 56 7.39 -10.81 -0.47
CA GLU A 56 8.19 -11.86 -1.14
C GLU A 56 7.56 -13.24 -0.97
N SER A 57 7.17 -13.61 0.26
CA SER A 57 6.47 -14.87 0.52
C SER A 57 5.16 -14.99 -0.27
N THR A 58 4.43 -13.88 -0.40
CA THR A 58 3.17 -13.83 -1.16
C THR A 58 3.43 -13.86 -2.67
N SER A 59 4.50 -13.24 -3.15
CA SER A 59 4.91 -13.24 -4.56
C SER A 59 5.39 -14.62 -5.00
N ILE A 60 6.10 -15.35 -4.14
CA ILE A 60 6.47 -16.76 -4.36
C ILE A 60 5.21 -17.63 -4.48
N ALA A 61 4.18 -17.36 -3.68
CA ALA A 61 2.89 -18.03 -3.80
C ALA A 61 2.10 -17.62 -5.08
N GLY A 62 2.33 -16.41 -5.60
CA GLY A 62 1.69 -15.89 -6.82
C GLY A 62 2.25 -16.49 -8.12
N ILE A 63 3.56 -16.73 -8.20
CA ILE A 63 4.22 -17.37 -9.35
C ILE A 63 3.73 -18.82 -9.57
N GLN A 64 3.07 -19.42 -8.59
CA GLN A 64 2.40 -20.73 -8.72
C GLN A 64 1.13 -20.70 -9.60
N GLY A 65 0.72 -19.56 -10.16
CA GLY A 65 -0.24 -19.49 -11.28
C GLY A 65 -1.64 -18.92 -10.97
N ASN A 66 -1.78 -18.00 -10.02
CA ASN A 66 -3.09 -17.53 -9.52
C ASN A 66 -3.64 -16.22 -10.15
N ALA A 67 -3.11 -15.70 -11.27
CA ALA A 67 -3.54 -14.40 -11.86
C ALA A 67 -3.81 -14.44 -13.37
N SER A 68 -4.95 -13.88 -13.81
CA SER A 68 -5.43 -13.92 -15.20
C SER A 68 -4.84 -12.80 -16.08
N THR A 69 -4.81 -13.00 -17.40
CA THR A 69 -4.35 -11.99 -18.39
C THR A 69 -5.13 -10.68 -18.34
N GLN A 70 -6.39 -10.70 -17.87
CA GLN A 70 -7.19 -9.50 -17.63
C GLN A 70 -6.66 -8.67 -16.46
N ALA A 71 -6.18 -9.31 -15.38
CA ALA A 71 -5.59 -8.61 -14.24
C ALA A 71 -4.30 -7.88 -14.62
N VAL A 72 -3.54 -8.44 -15.57
CA VAL A 72 -2.34 -7.78 -16.11
C VAL A 72 -2.70 -6.50 -16.87
N VAL A 73 -3.74 -6.53 -17.71
CA VAL A 73 -4.19 -5.35 -18.46
C VAL A 73 -4.75 -4.27 -17.51
N ASP A 74 -5.51 -4.66 -16.48
CA ASP A 74 -6.04 -3.70 -15.51
C ASP A 74 -4.92 -3.03 -14.70
N ALA A 75 -3.90 -3.81 -14.29
CA ALA A 75 -2.72 -3.27 -13.63
C ALA A 75 -1.94 -2.29 -14.52
N VAL A 76 -1.79 -2.58 -15.81
CA VAL A 76 -1.13 -1.69 -16.78
C VAL A 76 -1.93 -0.40 -16.98
N MET A 77 -3.26 -0.50 -17.14
CA MET A 77 -4.13 0.67 -17.27
C MET A 77 -4.14 1.54 -16.00
N GLY A 78 -4.06 0.92 -14.82
CA GLY A 78 -3.88 1.62 -13.56
C GLY A 78 -2.54 2.37 -13.50
N ALA A 79 -1.46 1.75 -13.97
CA ALA A 79 -0.14 2.36 -14.02
C ALA A 79 -0.06 3.55 -14.99
N GLU A 80 -0.72 3.48 -16.15
CA GLU A 80 -0.77 4.60 -17.12
C GLU A 80 -1.43 5.85 -16.53
N ARG A 81 -2.52 5.70 -15.76
CA ARG A 81 -3.20 6.83 -15.11
C ARG A 81 -2.31 7.50 -14.06
N ALA A 82 -1.57 6.71 -13.29
CA ALA A 82 -0.61 7.23 -12.32
C ALA A 82 0.54 7.96 -13.03
N LEU A 83 1.05 7.40 -14.13
CA LEU A 83 2.11 8.01 -14.93
C LEU A 83 1.68 9.37 -15.51
N GLN A 84 0.48 9.47 -16.07
CA GLN A 84 -0.06 10.74 -16.58
C GLN A 84 -0.09 11.82 -15.50
N THR A 85 -0.49 11.46 -14.28
CA THR A 85 -0.51 12.39 -13.15
C THR A 85 0.90 12.81 -12.75
N ALA A 86 1.85 11.88 -12.70
CA ALA A 86 3.24 12.16 -12.39
C ALA A 86 3.89 13.10 -13.40
N VAL A 87 3.56 12.97 -14.70
CA VAL A 87 4.06 13.87 -15.75
C VAL A 87 3.54 15.29 -15.55
N VAL A 88 2.25 15.46 -15.23
CA VAL A 88 1.68 16.79 -14.95
C VAL A 88 2.38 17.47 -13.77
N ILE A 89 2.69 16.72 -12.71
CA ILE A 89 3.43 17.23 -11.56
C ILE A 89 4.86 17.62 -11.96
N ARG A 90 5.55 16.77 -12.74
CA ARG A 90 6.89 17.06 -13.26
C ARG A 90 6.91 18.37 -14.03
N ASP A 91 5.93 18.59 -14.90
CA ASP A 91 5.84 19.81 -15.70
C ASP A 91 5.62 21.06 -14.85
N LYS A 92 4.81 20.97 -13.80
CA LYS A 92 4.59 22.08 -12.85
C LYS A 92 5.85 22.44 -12.04
N VAL A 93 6.61 21.43 -11.60
CA VAL A 93 7.86 21.67 -10.86
C VAL A 93 8.92 22.31 -11.75
N VAL A 94 9.05 21.84 -13.00
CA VAL A 94 9.97 22.44 -13.97
C VAL A 94 9.59 23.89 -14.27
N ALA A 95 8.29 24.17 -14.46
CA ALA A 95 7.81 25.54 -14.66
C ALA A 95 8.11 26.45 -13.46
N ALA A 96 7.86 25.98 -12.23
CA ALA A 96 8.17 26.73 -11.02
C ALA A 96 9.67 27.01 -10.86
N TYR A 97 10.53 26.06 -11.22
CA TYR A 97 11.98 26.27 -11.22
C TYR A 97 12.40 27.35 -12.22
N GLN A 98 11.90 27.27 -13.46
CA GLN A 98 12.22 28.28 -14.48
C GLN A 98 11.71 29.69 -14.12
N GLU A 99 10.59 29.80 -13.41
CA GLU A 99 10.06 31.07 -12.92
C GLU A 99 10.99 31.68 -11.85
N ILE A 100 11.38 30.88 -10.85
CA ILE A 100 12.33 31.30 -9.82
C ILE A 100 13.67 31.73 -10.45
N SER A 101 14.18 30.97 -11.42
CA SER A 101 15.43 31.30 -12.10
C SER A 101 15.36 32.59 -12.93
N ARG A 102 14.18 32.97 -13.45
CA ARG A 102 14.01 34.26 -14.15
C ARG A 102 13.93 35.45 -13.21
N MET A 103 13.48 35.22 -11.97
CA MET A 103 13.42 36.24 -10.92
C MET A 103 14.74 36.36 -10.14
N ALA A 104 15.53 35.28 -10.08
CA ALA A 104 16.87 35.25 -9.50
C ALA A 104 17.91 35.81 -10.49
N ILE A 105 17.89 37.12 -10.67
CA ILE A 105 19.09 37.93 -10.97
C ILE A 105 19.08 39.13 -10.01
#